data_AF-W6R6G8-F1
#
_entry.id   AF-W6R6G8-F1
#
_cell.length_a   1.000
_cell.length_b   1.000
_cell.length_c   1.000
_cell.angle_alpha   90.00
_cell.angle_beta   90.00
_cell.angle_gamma   90.00
#
_symmetry.space_group_name_H-M   'P 1'
#
loop_
_entity.id
_entity.type
_entity.pdbx_description
1 polymer ?
#
loop_
_entity_poly.entity_id
_entity_poly.type
_entity_poly.pdbx_seq_one_letter_code
_entity_poly.pdbx_strand_id
1 'polypeptide(L)'
;MPCAISFTVEIDGRLVTGRSMQEAIETTDAATGGSPAYYMINCAHPTHFAEAFDPKANWTKRIRGLRANASRMSHAELDESETLDAGDPVDLGQHYRQLMSRMPQIRIVGGCCGTDHRHVAAICAACLPEPTHA
;
A
#
# COMPACT_ATOMS: atom_id res chain seq x y z
N MET A 1 -8.25 20.93 9.65
CA MET A 1 -7.79 20.50 8.31
C MET A 1 -7.77 18.98 8.29
N PRO A 2 -8.39 18.30 7.32
CA PRO A 2 -8.32 16.84 7.23
C PRO A 2 -6.89 16.40 6.88
N CYS A 3 -6.40 15.32 7.50
CA CYS A 3 -5.10 14.73 7.20
C CYS A 3 -5.23 13.24 6.87
N ALA A 4 -4.27 12.73 6.11
CA ALA A 4 -4.06 11.31 5.89
C ALA A 4 -2.69 10.94 6.47
N ILE A 5 -2.62 9.78 7.12
CA ILE A 5 -1.36 9.26 7.66
C ILE A 5 -0.99 8.02 6.86
N SER A 6 0.26 7.95 6.40
CA SER A 6 0.77 6.79 5.68
C SER A 6 1.84 6.10 6.52
N PHE A 7 1.69 4.79 6.72
CA PHE A 7 2.70 3.97 7.38
C PHE A 7 3.56 3.22 6.35
N THR A 8 4.81 2.99 6.71
CA THR A 8 5.72 2.08 6.02
C THR A 8 5.90 0.83 6.87
N VAL A 9 6.03 -0.32 6.21
CA VAL A 9 6.25 -1.62 6.85
C VAL A 9 7.43 -2.33 6.22
N GLU A 10 8.04 -3.24 6.98
CA GLU A 10 9.05 -4.16 6.49
C GLU A 10 8.41 -5.38 5.83
N ILE A 11 9.25 -6.30 5.36
CA ILE A 11 8.85 -7.49 4.58
C ILE A 11 7.87 -8.43 5.29
N ASP A 12 7.76 -8.33 6.62
CA ASP A 12 6.85 -9.10 7.47
C ASP A 12 5.52 -8.38 7.79
N GLY A 13 5.28 -7.22 7.16
CA GLY A 13 4.06 -6.43 7.33
C GLY A 13 4.00 -5.65 8.64
N ARG A 14 5.12 -5.54 9.36
CA ARG A 14 5.24 -4.77 10.60
C ARG A 14 6.01 -3.48 10.37
N LEU A 15 5.74 -2.47 11.19
CA LEU A 15 6.54 -1.25 11.21
C LEU A 15 7.97 -1.59 11.65
N VAL A 16 8.95 -0.73 11.33
CA VAL A 16 10.36 -0.88 11.75
C VAL A 16 10.55 -1.10 13.26
N THR A 17 9.57 -0.69 14.08
CA THR A 17 9.58 -0.93 15.54
C THR A 17 9.01 -2.30 15.94
N GLY A 18 8.73 -3.20 15.00
CA GLY A 18 8.08 -4.50 15.20
C GLY A 18 6.56 -4.46 15.46
N ARG A 19 5.97 -3.26 15.52
CA ARG A 19 4.53 -3.08 15.76
C ARG A 19 3.71 -3.46 14.53
N SER A 20 2.54 -4.02 14.73
CA SER A 20 1.61 -4.26 13.62
C SER A 20 0.99 -2.94 13.13
N MET A 21 0.52 -2.93 11.88
CA MET A 21 -0.26 -1.80 11.35
C MET A 21 -1.54 -1.54 12.14
N GLN A 22 -2.20 -2.62 12.62
CA GLN A 22 -3.38 -2.50 13.47
C GLN A 22 -3.08 -1.69 14.72
N GLU A 23 -2.05 -2.08 15.47
CA GLU A 23 -1.65 -1.37 16.69
C GLU A 23 -1.30 0.09 16.41
N ALA A 24 -0.63 0.38 15.28
CA ALA A 24 -0.27 1.73 14.90
C ALA A 24 -1.50 2.60 14.61
N ILE A 25 -2.46 2.07 13.84
CA ILE A 25 -3.72 2.74 13.49
C ILE A 25 -4.58 2.96 14.73
N GLU A 26 -4.80 1.91 15.54
CA GLU A 26 -5.66 1.98 16.73
C GLU A 26 -5.06 2.91 17.80
N THR A 27 -3.73 2.90 17.98
CA THR A 27 -3.06 3.85 18.89
C THR A 27 -3.23 5.29 18.42
N THR A 28 -3.07 5.52 17.11
CA THR A 28 -3.21 6.87 16.53
C THR A 28 -4.65 7.36 16.66
N ASP A 29 -5.63 6.51 16.35
CA ASP A 29 -7.05 6.82 16.50
C ASP A 29 -7.39 7.09 17.98
N ALA A 30 -6.90 6.28 18.92
CA ALA A 30 -7.12 6.49 20.36
C ALA A 30 -6.52 7.81 20.87
N ALA A 31 -5.30 8.15 20.44
CA ALA A 31 -4.61 9.37 20.87
C ALA A 31 -5.21 10.65 20.26
N THR A 32 -5.88 10.54 19.11
CA THR A 32 -6.37 11.71 18.34
C THR A 32 -7.89 11.82 18.30
N GLY A 33 -8.62 10.87 18.90
CA GLY A 33 -10.07 10.76 18.74
C GLY A 33 -10.49 10.42 17.30
N GLY A 34 -9.66 9.67 16.56
CA GLY A 34 -9.93 9.26 15.17
C GLY A 34 -9.82 10.39 14.15
N SER A 35 -9.05 11.45 14.46
CA SER A 35 -8.93 12.65 13.62
C SER A 35 -8.45 12.40 12.18
N PRO A 36 -7.52 11.45 11.89
CA PRO A 36 -7.12 11.17 10.51
C PRO A 36 -8.32 10.79 9.65
N ALA A 37 -8.46 11.41 8.48
CA ALA A 37 -9.57 11.10 7.57
C ALA A 37 -9.50 9.64 7.09
N TYR A 38 -8.28 9.14 6.87
CA TYR A 38 -7.97 7.76 6.52
C TYR A 38 -6.47 7.50 6.70
N TYR A 39 -6.10 6.22 6.62
CA TYR A 39 -4.71 5.77 6.57
C TYR A 39 -4.33 5.29 5.18
N MET A 40 -3.03 5.27 4.92
CA MET A 40 -2.42 4.71 3.74
C MET A 40 -1.23 3.82 4.12
N ILE A 41 -0.81 2.97 3.18
CA ILE A 41 0.50 2.31 3.23
C ILE A 41 1.35 2.85 2.09
N ASN A 42 2.60 3.22 2.37
CA ASN A 42 3.54 3.60 1.33
C ASN A 42 4.91 2.96 1.53
N CYS A 43 5.73 3.03 0.49
CA CYS A 43 7.12 2.60 0.53
C CYS A 43 7.33 1.11 0.88
N ALA A 44 6.34 0.25 0.61
CA ALA A 44 6.45 -1.19 0.77
C ALA A 44 5.81 -1.88 -0.44
N HIS A 45 6.31 -3.03 -0.85
CA HIS A 45 5.67 -3.81 -1.92
C HIS A 45 4.40 -4.49 -1.37
N PRO A 46 3.31 -4.64 -2.14
CA PRO A 46 2.07 -5.25 -1.63
C PRO A 46 2.25 -6.62 -0.99
N THR A 47 3.24 -7.38 -1.43
CA THR A 47 3.53 -8.73 -0.92
C THR A 47 4.05 -8.75 0.50
N HIS A 48 4.54 -7.61 1.01
CA HIS A 48 4.99 -7.49 2.39
C HIS A 48 3.82 -7.40 3.37
N PHE A 49 2.64 -6.95 2.93
CA PHE A 49 1.53 -6.62 3.84
C PHE A 49 0.16 -7.15 3.45
N ALA A 50 -0.03 -7.66 2.23
CA ALA A 50 -1.35 -8.08 1.74
C ALA A 50 -1.99 -9.19 2.58
N GLU A 51 -1.19 -10.04 3.23
CA GLU A 51 -1.67 -11.12 4.10
C GLU A 51 -2.13 -10.61 5.47
N ALA A 52 -1.58 -9.49 5.94
CA ALA A 52 -1.97 -8.86 7.20
C ALA A 52 -3.37 -8.21 7.14
N PHE A 53 -3.91 -8.01 5.93
CA PHE A 53 -5.22 -7.39 5.75
C PHE A 53 -6.36 -8.41 5.85
N ASP A 54 -7.12 -8.31 6.94
CA ASP A 54 -8.46 -8.88 7.06
C ASP A 54 -9.52 -7.84 6.66
N PRO A 55 -10.25 -8.01 5.53
CA PRO A 55 -11.31 -7.09 5.11
C PRO A 55 -12.46 -6.93 6.11
N LYS A 56 -12.63 -7.87 7.05
CA LYS A 56 -13.68 -7.81 8.08
C LYS A 56 -13.28 -6.95 9.27
N ALA A 57 -11.98 -6.80 9.52
CA ALA A 57 -11.46 -6.00 10.62
C ALA A 57 -11.82 -4.52 10.46
N ASN A 58 -12.10 -3.83 11.57
CA ASN A 58 -12.51 -2.43 11.50
C ASN A 58 -11.34 -1.50 11.14
N TRP A 59 -10.12 -1.82 11.58
CA TRP A 59 -8.94 -1.02 11.30
C TRP A 59 -8.59 -1.01 9.80
N THR A 60 -8.77 -2.13 9.07
CA THR A 60 -8.49 -2.20 7.62
C THR A 60 -9.45 -1.35 6.78
N LYS A 61 -10.67 -1.09 7.28
CA LYS A 61 -11.63 -0.17 6.64
C LYS A 61 -11.18 1.28 6.68
N ARG A 62 -10.23 1.63 7.58
CA ARG A 62 -9.62 2.96 7.66
C ARG A 62 -8.55 3.18 6.59
N ILE A 63 -8.03 2.11 5.99
CA ILE A 63 -7.02 2.19 4.93
C ILE A 63 -7.73 2.48 3.61
N ARG A 64 -7.41 3.63 2.99
CA ARG A 64 -8.01 4.07 1.72
C ARG A 64 -7.01 4.27 0.60
N GLY A 65 -5.71 4.13 0.88
CA GLY A 65 -4.70 4.27 -0.16
C GLY A 65 -3.44 3.46 0.02
N LEU A 66 -2.82 3.16 -1.12
CA LEU A 66 -1.61 2.35 -1.24
C LEU A 66 -0.66 3.01 -2.24
N ARG A 67 0.58 3.29 -1.83
CA ARG A 67 1.66 3.80 -2.69
C ARG A 67 2.89 2.90 -2.58
N ALA A 68 2.90 1.83 -3.36
CA ALA A 68 3.87 0.76 -3.23
C ALA A 68 5.22 1.07 -3.88
N ASN A 69 6.26 0.38 -3.40
CA ASN A 69 7.52 0.29 -4.13
C ASN A 69 7.39 -0.63 -5.35
N ALA A 70 8.27 -0.44 -6.34
CA ALA A 70 8.38 -1.33 -7.49
C ALA A 70 9.07 -2.65 -7.12
N SER A 71 10.19 -2.58 -6.40
CA SER A 71 10.95 -3.74 -5.95
C SER A 71 10.27 -4.45 -4.79
N ARG A 72 10.45 -5.78 -4.72
CA ARG A 72 10.04 -6.66 -3.62
C ARG A 72 11.11 -6.77 -2.52
N MET A 73 12.28 -6.20 -2.74
CA MET A 73 13.37 -6.18 -1.76
C MET A 73 12.97 -5.41 -0.51
N SER A 74 13.58 -5.79 0.61
CA SER A 74 13.52 -5.02 1.86
C SER A 74 14.18 -3.65 1.72
N HIS A 75 13.88 -2.74 2.67
CA HIS A 75 14.55 -1.44 2.69
C HIS A 75 16.06 -1.55 2.82
N ALA A 76 16.55 -2.50 3.63
CA ALA A 76 17.97 -2.72 3.84
C ALA A 76 18.67 -3.25 2.58
N GLU A 77 18.04 -4.19 1.85
CA GLU A 77 18.58 -4.69 0.58
C GLU A 77 18.65 -3.59 -0.48
N LEU A 78 17.66 -2.68 -0.51
CA LEU A 78 17.66 -1.54 -1.43
C LEU A 78 18.73 -0.49 -1.08
N ASP A 79 18.97 -0.25 0.20
CA ASP A 79 19.98 0.72 0.67
C ASP A 79 21.41 0.27 0.30
N GLU A 80 21.66 -1.04 0.34
CA GLU A 80 22.96 -1.65 0.03
C GLU A 80 23.10 -2.08 -1.44
N SER A 81 22.12 -1.80 -2.30
CA SER A 81 22.15 -2.23 -3.70
C SER A 81 22.93 -1.26 -4.59
N GLU A 82 23.96 -1.78 -5.26
CA GLU A 82 24.70 -1.04 -6.31
C GLU A 82 23.93 -0.97 -7.64
N THR A 83 22.85 -1.74 -7.78
CA THR A 83 22.06 -1.81 -9.00
C THR A 83 20.60 -1.48 -8.75
N LEU A 84 19.97 -0.83 -9.72
CA LEU A 84 18.55 -0.52 -9.63
C LEU A 84 17.71 -1.77 -9.91
N ASP A 85 17.00 -2.26 -8.89
CA ASP A 85 15.86 -3.15 -9.10
C ASP A 85 14.63 -2.31 -9.47
N ALA A 86 14.30 -2.33 -10.76
CA ALA A 86 13.17 -1.58 -11.31
C ALA A 86 11.80 -2.23 -11.06
N GLY A 87 11.75 -3.45 -10.49
CA GLY A 87 10.53 -4.23 -10.33
C GLY A 87 9.85 -4.60 -11.65
N ASP A 88 8.63 -5.15 -11.54
CA ASP A 88 7.78 -5.49 -12.68
C ASP A 88 6.46 -4.68 -12.62
N PRO A 89 6.24 -3.75 -13.56
CA PRO A 89 5.00 -2.98 -13.66
C PRO A 89 3.72 -3.84 -13.68
N VAL A 90 3.72 -4.94 -14.43
CA VAL A 90 2.55 -5.80 -14.63
C VAL A 90 2.27 -6.59 -13.35
N ASP A 91 3.30 -7.16 -12.72
CA ASP A 91 3.18 -7.84 -11.43
C ASP A 91 2.59 -6.92 -10.37
N LEU A 92 3.15 -5.70 -10.25
CA LEU A 92 2.64 -4.69 -9.32
C LEU A 92 1.16 -4.38 -9.58
N GLY A 93 0.77 -4.18 -10.84
CA GLY A 93 -0.63 -3.95 -11.22
C GLY A 93 -1.57 -5.08 -10.78
N GLN A 94 -1.18 -6.35 -10.95
CA GLN A 94 -2.00 -7.49 -10.52
C GLN A 94 -2.12 -7.57 -8.99
N HIS A 95 -1.05 -7.27 -8.25
CA HIS A 95 -1.11 -7.19 -6.79
C HIS A 95 -2.07 -6.10 -6.31
N TYR A 96 -2.08 -4.92 -6.96
CA TYR A 96 -3.07 -3.87 -6.69
C TYR A 96 -4.50 -4.35 -6.96
N ARG A 97 -4.75 -4.98 -8.11
CA ARG A 97 -6.07 -5.51 -8.47
C ARG A 97 -6.59 -6.51 -7.43
N GLN A 98 -5.74 -7.43 -6.99
CA GLN A 98 -6.10 -8.44 -5.99
C GLN A 98 -6.44 -7.81 -4.64
N LEU A 99 -5.69 -6.79 -4.21
CA LEU A 99 -5.98 -6.07 -2.98
C LEU A 99 -7.29 -5.28 -3.09
N MET A 100 -7.48 -4.54 -4.17
CA MET A 100 -8.68 -3.71 -4.37
C MET A 100 -9.97 -4.55 -4.50
N SER A 101 -9.90 -5.76 -5.05
CA SER A 101 -11.07 -6.66 -5.11
C SER A 101 -11.50 -7.16 -3.74
N ARG A 102 -10.56 -7.32 -2.80
CA ARG A 102 -10.81 -7.70 -1.40
C ARG A 102 -11.13 -6.50 -0.51
N MET A 103 -10.68 -5.31 -0.88
CA MET A 103 -10.78 -4.06 -0.10
C MET A 103 -11.34 -2.92 -0.95
N PRO A 104 -12.66 -2.91 -1.22
CA PRO A 104 -13.29 -1.93 -2.12
C PRO A 104 -13.28 -0.47 -1.60
N GLN A 105 -12.86 -0.26 -0.35
CA GLN A 105 -12.63 1.05 0.24
C GLN A 105 -11.32 1.71 -0.20
N ILE A 106 -10.38 0.94 -0.78
CA ILE A 106 -9.15 1.49 -1.34
C ILE A 106 -9.49 2.24 -2.63
N ARG A 107 -9.20 3.54 -2.65
CA ARG A 107 -9.52 4.44 -3.77
C ARG A 107 -8.32 5.24 -4.27
N ILE A 108 -7.24 5.29 -3.49
CA ILE A 108 -6.03 6.04 -3.80
C ILE A 108 -4.91 5.04 -4.06
N VAL A 109 -4.50 4.89 -5.32
CA VAL A 109 -3.42 3.98 -5.71
C VAL A 109 -2.36 4.74 -6.48
N GLY A 110 -1.11 4.30 -6.37
CA GLY A 110 0.01 4.90 -7.06
C GLY A 110 1.32 4.27 -6.65
N GLY A 111 2.42 4.90 -7.03
CA GLY A 111 3.76 4.40 -6.73
C GLY A 111 4.53 5.22 -5.71
N CYS A 112 5.58 4.60 -5.17
CA CYS A 112 6.62 5.16 -4.30
C CYS A 112 8.00 4.86 -4.92
N CYS A 113 8.95 4.30 -4.17
CA CYS A 113 10.33 4.13 -4.63
C CYS A 113 10.41 3.12 -5.78
N GLY A 114 11.24 3.43 -6.79
CA GLY A 114 11.44 2.60 -7.98
C GLY A 114 10.28 2.61 -9.00
N THR A 115 9.15 3.23 -8.67
CA THR A 115 8.02 3.32 -9.60
C THR A 115 8.15 4.49 -10.58
N ASP A 116 7.62 4.30 -11.78
CA ASP A 116 7.58 5.30 -12.83
C ASP A 116 6.24 5.25 -13.60
N HIS A 117 6.14 5.99 -14.71
CA HIS A 117 4.94 6.03 -15.54
C HIS A 117 4.49 4.65 -16.08
N ARG A 118 5.41 3.70 -16.27
CA ARG A 118 5.07 2.33 -16.73
C ARG A 118 4.31 1.59 -15.65
N HIS A 119 4.74 1.72 -14.40
CA HIS A 119 4.06 1.15 -13.23
C HIS A 119 2.67 1.76 -13.04
N VAL A 120 2.55 3.09 -13.14
CA VAL A 120 1.25 3.77 -13.03
C VAL A 120 0.31 3.31 -14.15
N ALA A 121 0.79 3.21 -15.39
CA ALA A 121 -0.01 2.71 -16.50
C ALA A 121 -0.50 1.27 -16.28
N ALA A 122 0.37 0.39 -15.78
CA ALA A 122 0.01 -1.00 -15.47
C ALA A 122 -0.99 -1.11 -14.30
N ILE A 123 -0.84 -0.29 -13.26
CA ILE A 123 -1.83 -0.19 -12.16
C ILE A 123 -3.19 0.25 -12.72
N CYS A 124 -3.21 1.29 -13.57
CA CYS A 124 -4.45 1.75 -14.23
C CYS A 124 -5.08 0.64 -15.07
N ALA A 125 -4.31 -0.03 -15.93
CA ALA A 125 -4.82 -1.10 -16.79
C ALA A 125 -5.38 -2.29 -15.99
N ALA A 126 -4.77 -2.63 -14.85
CA ALA A 126 -5.21 -3.75 -14.02
C ALA A 126 -6.43 -3.41 -13.12
N CYS A 127 -6.57 -2.16 -12.70
CA CYS A 127 -7.54 -1.77 -11.65
C CYS A 127 -8.73 -0.94 -12.15
N LEU A 128 -8.62 -0.28 -13.30
CA LEU A 128 -9.75 0.45 -13.86
C LEU A 128 -10.78 -0.55 -14.42
N PRO A 129 -12.08 -0.33 -14.20
CA PRO A 129 -13.10 -1.10 -14.87
C PRO A 129 -12.98 -0.89 -16.38
N GLU A 130 -13.32 -1.92 -17.18
CA GLU A 130 -13.43 -1.74 -18.62
C GLU A 130 -14.42 -0.60 -18.91
N PRO A 131 -14.09 0.32 -19.82
CA PRO A 131 -15.00 1.38 -20.18
C PRO A 131 -16.29 0.74 -20.67
N THR A 132 -17.36 0.95 -19.91
CA THR A 132 -18.70 0.54 -20.34
C THR A 132 -19.05 1.46 -21.51
N HIS A 133 -18.90 0.95 -22.73
CA HIS A 133 -19.42 1.62 -23.92
C HIS A 133 -20.94 1.66 -23.77
N ALA A 134 -21.46 2.81 -23.38
CA ALA A 134 -22.88 3.15 -23.42
C ALA A 134 -23.27 3.60 -24.83
#